data_AF-A0A5A7MWK4-F1
#
_entry.id   AF-A0A5A7MWK4-F1
#
_cell.length_a   1.000
_cell.length_b   1.000
_cell.length_c   1.000
_cell.angle_alpha   90.00
_cell.angle_beta   90.00
_cell.angle_gamma   90.00
#
_symmetry.space_group_name_H-M   'P 1'
#
loop_
_entity.id
_entity.type
_entity.pdbx_description
1 polymer ?
#
loop_
_entity_poly.entity_id
_entity_poly.type
_entity_poly.pdbx_seq_one_letter_code
_entity_poly.pdbx_strand_id
1 'polypeptide(L)'
;MTPKINRLELRLDDSTLEKIDAWRLSQPIQPSRSEAARLLIQEGFESTTNQQTFTMVKLQVLAMSLTKDTKDTISDAYVFAWCNGVYPLYHNNDSWHEPFQSFFDVSKEMIDDLGAYLDEFWTSDTAAPTFYDLEKHYDTRHGATAWDRWKLIVGCRYMYLNGMFDDNLWNALLTPTNHPSEAKGITRPFKRSESAYVN
;
A
#
# COMPACT_ATOMS: atom_id res chain seq x y z
N MET A 1 -37.25 0.87 -14.23
CA MET A 1 -36.82 2.09 -14.96
C MET A 1 -36.16 1.63 -16.27
N THR A 2 -36.63 2.09 -17.42
CA THR A 2 -36.05 1.70 -18.73
C THR A 2 -34.76 2.50 -18.96
N PRO A 3 -33.63 1.87 -19.32
CA PRO A 3 -32.39 2.60 -19.58
C PRO A 3 -32.54 3.53 -20.79
N LYS A 4 -32.07 4.78 -20.66
CA LYS A 4 -32.02 5.73 -21.78
C LYS A 4 -30.78 5.45 -22.63
N ILE A 5 -30.97 5.29 -23.94
CA ILE A 5 -29.89 5.13 -24.91
C ILE A 5 -29.70 6.46 -25.65
N ASN A 6 -28.47 6.98 -25.65
CA ASN A 6 -28.09 8.19 -26.39
C ASN A 6 -26.89 7.88 -27.29
N ARG A 7 -26.84 8.52 -28.47
CA ARG A 7 -25.69 8.43 -29.38
C ARG A 7 -24.79 9.65 -29.16
N LEU A 8 -23.50 9.41 -28.97
CA LEU A 8 -22.48 10.44 -28.78
C LEU A 8 -21.30 10.16 -29.72
N GLU A 9 -20.69 11.21 -30.25
CA GLU A 9 -19.48 11.13 -31.08
C GLU A 9 -18.29 11.59 -30.24
N LEU A 10 -17.25 10.74 -30.15
CA LEU A 10 -15.99 11.08 -29.50
C LEU A 10 -14.87 11.20 -30.54
N ARG A 11 -14.04 12.24 -30.40
CA ARG A 11 -12.77 12.34 -31.11
C ARG A 11 -11.67 11.86 -30.17
N LEU A 12 -10.97 10.82 -30.57
CA LEU A 12 -9.86 10.22 -29.84
C LEU A 12 -8.63 10.25 -30.74
N ASP A 13 -7.46 10.40 -30.14
CA ASP A 13 -6.20 10.23 -30.86
C ASP A 13 -5.98 8.75 -31.22
N ASP A 14 -5.15 8.50 -32.23
CA ASP A 14 -4.90 7.15 -32.74
C ASP A 14 -4.35 6.21 -31.66
N SER A 15 -3.51 6.71 -30.75
CA SER A 15 -2.94 5.89 -29.67
C SER A 15 -4.00 5.41 -28.68
N THR A 16 -5.02 6.23 -28.41
CA THR A 16 -6.15 5.86 -27.56
C THR A 16 -7.04 4.83 -28.27
N LEU A 17 -7.28 4.98 -29.57
CA LEU A 17 -8.04 3.99 -30.35
C LEU A 17 -7.36 2.62 -30.39
N GLU A 18 -6.04 2.60 -30.57
CA GLU A 18 -5.23 1.38 -30.55
C GLU A 18 -5.32 0.66 -29.19
N LYS A 19 -5.26 1.40 -28.08
CA LYS A 19 -5.42 0.84 -26.72
C LYS A 19 -6.81 0.22 -26.53
N ILE A 20 -7.87 0.89 -26.98
CA ILE A 20 -9.24 0.37 -26.89
C ILE A 20 -9.37 -0.93 -27.70
N ASP A 21 -8.82 -0.98 -28.90
CA ASP A 21 -8.87 -2.18 -29.74
C ASP A 21 -8.04 -3.33 -29.15
N ALA A 22 -6.86 -3.05 -28.61
CA ALA A 22 -6.02 -4.06 -27.94
C ALA A 22 -6.73 -4.65 -26.72
N TRP A 23 -7.32 -3.80 -25.86
CA TRP A 23 -8.13 -4.24 -24.72
C TRP A 23 -9.34 -5.07 -25.16
N ARG A 24 -10.03 -4.64 -26.21
CA ARG A 24 -11.20 -5.35 -26.75
C ARG A 24 -10.84 -6.76 -27.23
N LEU A 25 -9.71 -6.91 -27.91
CA LEU A 25 -9.22 -8.20 -28.41
C LEU A 25 -8.77 -9.15 -27.30
N SER A 26 -8.37 -8.64 -26.13
CA SER A 26 -8.02 -9.47 -24.97
C SER A 26 -9.24 -9.96 -24.19
N GLN A 27 -10.44 -9.40 -24.42
CA GLN A 27 -11.66 -9.84 -23.75
C GLN A 27 -12.19 -11.17 -24.33
N PRO A 28 -12.68 -12.11 -23.50
CA PRO A 28 -13.23 -13.39 -23.96
C PRO A 28 -14.37 -13.28 -24.97
N ILE A 29 -15.20 -12.24 -24.85
CA ILE A 29 -16.39 -12.02 -25.70
C ILE A 29 -16.17 -10.97 -26.80
N GLN A 30 -14.98 -10.35 -26.86
CA GLN A 30 -14.60 -9.32 -27.84
C GLN A 30 -15.72 -8.32 -28.17
N PRO A 31 -16.06 -7.41 -27.23
CA PRO A 31 -17.21 -6.51 -27.39
C PRO A 31 -17.07 -5.59 -28.61
N SER A 32 -18.16 -4.98 -29.08
CA SER A 32 -18.04 -3.93 -30.12
C SER A 32 -17.22 -2.73 -29.61
N ARG A 33 -16.68 -1.86 -30.48
CA ARG A 33 -15.96 -0.65 -30.03
C ARG A 33 -16.83 0.25 -29.13
N SER A 34 -18.12 0.39 -29.46
CA SER A 34 -19.06 1.18 -28.65
C SER A 34 -19.30 0.54 -27.27
N GLU A 35 -19.39 -0.78 -27.22
CA GLU A 35 -19.57 -1.50 -25.95
C GLU A 35 -18.28 -1.50 -25.11
N ALA A 36 -17.12 -1.64 -25.75
CA ALA A 36 -15.81 -1.49 -25.10
C ALA A 36 -15.67 -0.09 -24.49
N ALA A 37 -15.99 0.97 -25.23
CA ALA A 37 -15.97 2.33 -24.70
C ALA A 37 -16.92 2.51 -23.50
N ARG A 38 -18.14 1.94 -23.57
CA ARG A 38 -19.10 1.96 -22.45
C ARG A 38 -18.55 1.27 -21.21
N LEU A 39 -17.97 0.07 -21.37
CA LEU A 39 -17.40 -0.71 -20.28
C LEU A 39 -16.21 -0.01 -19.64
N LEU A 40 -15.29 0.53 -20.45
CA LEU A 40 -14.12 1.27 -19.96
C LEU A 40 -14.52 2.57 -19.24
N ILE A 41 -15.56 3.27 -19.71
CA ILE A 41 -16.11 4.44 -19.01
C ILE A 41 -16.71 4.01 -17.67
N GLN A 42 -17.47 2.92 -17.64
CA GLN A 42 -18.04 2.38 -16.41
C GLN A 42 -16.95 1.99 -15.40
N GLU A 43 -15.93 1.27 -15.85
CA GLU A 43 -14.75 0.90 -15.05
C GLU A 43 -14.00 2.15 -14.57
N GLY A 44 -13.89 3.19 -15.41
CA GLY A 44 -13.31 4.48 -15.04
C GLY A 44 -14.09 5.20 -13.93
N PHE A 45 -15.42 5.16 -13.97
CA PHE A 45 -16.26 5.71 -12.90
C PHE A 45 -16.14 4.89 -11.61
N GLU A 46 -16.22 3.56 -11.69
CA GLU A 46 -16.09 2.67 -10.55
C GLU A 46 -14.72 2.82 -9.87
N SER A 47 -13.64 2.86 -10.64
CA SER A 47 -12.28 3.09 -10.12
C SER A 47 -12.12 4.47 -9.46
N THR A 48 -12.68 5.54 -10.05
CA THR A 48 -12.68 6.88 -9.46
C THR A 48 -13.47 6.91 -8.15
N THR A 49 -14.65 6.28 -8.11
CA THR A 49 -15.47 6.17 -6.89
C THR A 49 -14.74 5.38 -5.80
N ASN A 50 -14.04 4.30 -6.16
CA ASN A 50 -13.25 3.52 -5.21
C ASN A 50 -12.08 4.32 -4.64
N GLN A 51 -11.39 5.12 -5.45
CA GLN A 51 -10.31 6.01 -4.99
C GLN A 51 -10.81 7.11 -4.05
N GLN A 52 -11.97 7.72 -4.36
CA GLN A 52 -12.61 8.69 -3.48
C GLN A 52 -13.03 8.06 -2.16
N THR A 53 -13.58 6.85 -2.20
CA THR A 53 -14.00 6.10 -1.00
C THR A 53 -12.79 5.74 -0.14
N PHE A 54 -11.71 5.23 -0.74
CA PHE A 54 -10.45 4.96 -0.06
C PHE A 54 -9.92 6.22 0.64
N THR A 55 -9.90 7.35 -0.06
CA THR A 55 -9.48 8.64 0.49
C THR A 55 -10.36 9.07 1.67
N MET A 56 -11.69 8.92 1.55
CA MET A 56 -12.62 9.22 2.63
C MET A 56 -12.39 8.36 3.87
N VAL A 57 -12.20 7.04 3.70
CA VAL A 57 -11.92 6.12 4.81
C VAL A 57 -10.58 6.46 5.47
N LYS A 58 -9.53 6.74 4.68
CA LYS A 58 -8.24 7.22 5.20
C LYS A 58 -8.42 8.47 6.09
N LEU A 59 -9.20 9.45 5.64
CA LEU A 59 -9.48 10.66 6.42
C LEU A 59 -10.29 10.36 7.69
N GLN A 60 -11.23 9.42 7.65
CA GLN A 60 -11.99 8.99 8.83
C GLN A 60 -11.09 8.32 9.87
N VAL A 61 -10.22 7.39 9.45
CA VAL A 61 -9.21 6.75 10.32
C VAL A 61 -8.35 7.81 10.99
N LEU A 62 -7.88 8.80 10.23
CA LEU A 62 -7.08 9.91 10.77
C LEU A 62 -7.87 10.76 11.77
N ALA A 63 -9.09 11.16 11.43
CA ALA A 63 -9.93 11.98 12.31
C ALA A 63 -10.24 11.26 13.63
N MET A 64 -10.56 9.97 13.57
CA MET A 64 -10.75 9.13 14.75
C MET A 64 -9.47 9.03 15.60
N SER A 65 -8.31 8.93 14.94
CA SER A 65 -7.02 8.86 15.63
C SER A 65 -6.62 10.14 16.37
N LEU A 66 -7.19 11.29 15.99
CA LEU A 66 -6.91 12.60 16.57
C LEU A 66 -7.96 13.03 17.62
N THR A 67 -9.14 12.43 17.58
CA THR A 67 -10.24 12.75 18.48
C THR A 67 -10.01 12.10 19.85
N LYS A 68 -10.04 12.89 20.93
CA LYS A 68 -9.67 12.46 22.29
C LYS A 68 -10.41 11.21 22.75
N ASP A 69 -11.69 11.09 22.42
CA ASP A 69 -12.55 9.99 22.89
C ASP A 69 -12.39 8.69 22.09
N THR A 70 -11.83 8.76 20.88
CA THR A 70 -11.61 7.60 19.99
C THR A 70 -10.13 7.35 19.70
N LYS A 71 -9.22 8.14 20.28
CA LYS A 71 -7.78 8.01 20.03
C LYS A 71 -7.28 6.61 20.36
N ASP A 72 -7.76 6.03 21.45
CA ASP A 72 -7.26 4.74 21.94
C ASP A 72 -7.96 3.54 21.26
N THR A 73 -8.95 3.78 20.39
CA THR A 73 -9.66 2.70 19.67
C THR A 73 -8.90 2.21 18.44
N ILE A 74 -7.96 3.00 17.93
CA ILE A 74 -7.17 2.67 16.74
C ILE A 74 -5.70 2.72 17.12
N SER A 75 -4.95 1.65 16.80
CA SER A 75 -3.52 1.57 17.09
C SER A 75 -2.70 2.57 16.25
N ASP A 76 -1.51 2.92 16.74
CA ASP A 76 -0.57 3.76 15.98
C ASP A 76 -0.10 3.07 14.69
N ALA A 77 0.09 1.75 14.72
CA ALA A 77 0.49 0.97 13.54
C ALA A 77 -0.57 1.02 12.44
N TYR A 78 -1.86 0.94 12.79
CA TYR A 78 -2.96 1.01 11.84
C TYR A 78 -3.05 2.39 11.17
N VAL A 79 -2.97 3.45 11.97
CA VAL A 79 -3.00 4.82 11.44
C VAL A 79 -1.79 5.07 10.55
N PHE A 80 -0.61 4.62 10.98
CA PHE A 80 0.61 4.71 10.19
C PHE A 80 0.47 3.99 8.83
N ALA A 81 -0.11 2.79 8.82
CA ALA A 81 -0.35 2.00 7.63
C ALA A 81 -1.21 2.75 6.61
N TRP A 82 -2.35 3.30 7.04
CA TRP A 82 -3.21 4.15 6.19
C TRP A 82 -2.52 5.42 5.68
N CYS A 83 -1.70 6.07 6.52
CA CYS A 83 -0.95 7.26 6.11
C CYS A 83 0.07 6.96 5.01
N ASN A 84 0.79 5.84 5.12
CA ASN A 84 1.97 5.53 4.32
C ASN A 84 1.72 4.47 3.23
N GLY A 85 0.46 4.10 2.98
CA GLY A 85 0.11 3.15 1.93
C GLY A 85 0.60 1.73 2.23
N VAL A 86 0.67 1.34 3.50
CA VAL A 86 1.05 -0.03 3.90
C VAL A 86 -0.20 -0.83 4.23
N TYR A 87 -0.34 -2.03 3.66
CA TYR A 87 -1.46 -2.91 3.99
C TYR A 87 -1.35 -3.38 5.46
N PRO A 88 -2.37 -3.13 6.31
CA PRO A 88 -2.28 -3.42 7.74
C PRO A 88 -2.57 -4.91 8.07
N LEU A 89 -1.71 -5.81 7.59
CA LEU A 89 -1.88 -7.26 7.67
C LEU A 89 -2.22 -7.81 9.06
N TYR A 90 -1.64 -7.24 10.12
CA TYR A 90 -1.74 -7.78 11.47
C TYR A 90 -2.89 -7.16 12.29
N HIS A 91 -3.85 -6.49 11.65
CA HIS A 91 -4.98 -5.83 12.30
C HIS A 91 -6.31 -6.53 11.98
N ASN A 92 -6.43 -7.81 12.35
CA ASN A 92 -7.60 -8.64 12.06
C ASN A 92 -8.90 -8.17 12.74
N ASN A 93 -8.79 -7.32 13.78
CA ASN A 93 -9.95 -6.74 14.46
C ASN A 93 -10.53 -5.52 13.71
N ASP A 94 -9.76 -4.92 12.79
CA ASP A 94 -10.13 -3.73 12.03
C ASP A 94 -10.23 -4.07 10.53
N SER A 95 -11.42 -4.38 10.02
CA SER A 95 -11.59 -4.84 8.62
C SER A 95 -11.77 -3.73 7.58
N TRP A 96 -11.70 -2.45 7.95
CA TRP A 96 -11.97 -1.34 7.02
C TRP A 96 -11.02 -1.27 5.82
N HIS A 97 -9.84 -1.87 5.92
CA HIS A 97 -8.82 -1.89 4.88
C HIS A 97 -9.04 -3.00 3.83
N GLU A 98 -9.78 -4.06 4.16
CA GLU A 98 -9.95 -5.24 3.29
C GLU A 98 -10.51 -4.92 1.90
N PRO A 99 -11.56 -4.06 1.76
CA PRO A 99 -12.10 -3.74 0.44
C PRO A 99 -11.15 -2.94 -0.45
N PHE A 100 -10.05 -2.42 0.12
CA PHE A 100 -9.13 -1.50 -0.55
C PHE A 100 -7.72 -2.07 -0.70
N GLN A 101 -7.53 -3.39 -0.64
CA GLN A 101 -6.22 -4.04 -0.73
C GLN A 101 -5.35 -3.51 -1.89
N SER A 102 -5.96 -3.27 -3.06
CA SER A 102 -5.25 -2.77 -4.25
C SER A 102 -4.82 -1.31 -4.19
N PHE A 103 -5.24 -0.54 -3.19
CA PHE A 103 -4.90 0.88 -3.02
C PHE A 103 -3.68 1.10 -2.12
N PHE A 104 -3.12 0.04 -1.53
CA PHE A 104 -1.90 0.13 -0.72
C PHE A 104 -0.67 -0.13 -1.59
N ASP A 105 0.29 0.81 -1.56
CA ASP A 105 1.55 0.75 -2.31
C ASP A 105 2.47 -0.39 -1.85
N VAL A 106 2.39 -0.75 -0.56
CA VAL A 106 2.98 -1.95 0.02
C VAL A 106 1.86 -2.95 0.28
N SER A 107 1.80 -3.98 -0.57
CA SER A 107 0.69 -4.92 -0.58
C SER A 107 0.71 -5.86 0.63
N LYS A 108 -0.39 -6.60 0.80
CA LYS A 108 -0.49 -7.66 1.80
C LYS A 108 0.63 -8.69 1.66
N GLU A 109 0.88 -9.14 0.44
CA GLU A 109 1.89 -10.15 0.10
C GLU A 109 3.30 -9.65 0.41
N MET A 110 3.56 -8.35 0.18
CA MET A 110 4.84 -7.73 0.53
C MET A 110 5.07 -7.72 2.04
N ILE A 111 4.05 -7.38 2.84
CA ILE A 111 4.17 -7.38 4.30
C ILE A 111 4.27 -8.79 4.88
N ASP A 112 3.55 -9.75 4.30
CA ASP A 112 3.63 -11.16 4.68
C ASP A 112 5.03 -11.73 4.41
N ASP A 113 5.55 -11.50 3.20
CA ASP A 113 6.89 -11.94 2.78
C ASP A 113 8.02 -11.30 3.62
N LEU A 114 7.97 -9.98 3.84
CA LEU A 114 8.93 -9.29 4.72
C LEU A 114 8.86 -9.80 6.15
N GLY A 115 7.65 -10.11 6.64
CA GLY A 115 7.45 -10.64 7.99
C GLY A 115 8.07 -12.02 8.13
N ALA A 116 7.80 -12.90 7.17
CA ALA A 116 8.37 -14.24 7.11
C ALA A 116 9.90 -14.20 7.02
N TYR A 117 10.46 -13.34 6.17
CA TYR A 117 11.91 -13.18 6.04
C TYR A 117 12.56 -12.76 7.37
N LEU A 118 11.99 -11.78 8.09
CA LEU A 118 12.53 -11.35 9.38
C LEU A 118 12.33 -12.42 10.47
N ASP A 119 11.23 -13.17 10.43
CA ASP A 119 10.94 -14.26 11.36
C ASP A 119 11.97 -15.41 11.30
N GLU A 120 12.52 -15.69 10.11
CA GLU A 120 13.60 -16.68 9.93
C GLU A 120 14.85 -16.32 10.75
N PHE A 121 15.19 -15.04 10.86
CA PHE A 121 16.34 -14.57 11.66
C PHE A 121 15.98 -14.37 13.12
N TRP A 122 14.72 -14.06 13.43
CA TRP A 122 14.27 -13.91 14.80
C TRP A 122 14.20 -15.25 15.55
N THR A 123 13.81 -16.31 14.85
CA THR A 123 13.64 -17.66 15.42
C THR A 123 14.90 -18.53 15.34
N SER A 124 15.90 -18.14 14.55
CA SER A 124 17.16 -18.88 14.41
C SER A 124 18.30 -18.28 15.25
N ASP A 125 19.34 -19.08 15.50
CA ASP A 125 20.58 -18.60 16.13
C ASP A 125 21.45 -17.74 15.16
N THR A 126 20.93 -17.44 13.96
CA THR A 126 21.65 -16.65 12.96
C THR A 126 21.62 -15.17 13.32
N ALA A 127 22.72 -14.46 13.05
CA ALA A 127 22.74 -13.02 13.23
C ALA A 127 21.66 -12.35 12.37
N ALA A 128 20.87 -11.48 12.99
CA ALA A 128 19.83 -10.72 12.31
C ALA A 128 20.42 -9.81 11.20
N PRO A 129 19.69 -9.62 10.09
CA PRO A 129 20.18 -8.90 8.92
C PRO A 129 20.27 -7.40 9.21
N THR A 130 21.21 -6.71 8.55
CA THR A 130 21.22 -5.25 8.49
C THR A 130 20.24 -4.74 7.44
N PHE A 131 19.92 -3.44 7.46
CA PHE A 131 19.04 -2.86 6.44
C PHE A 131 19.62 -3.02 5.02
N TYR A 132 20.94 -2.95 4.85
CA TYR A 132 21.55 -3.20 3.54
C TYR A 132 21.46 -4.67 3.09
N ASP A 133 21.36 -5.62 4.02
CA ASP A 133 21.09 -7.01 3.67
C ASP A 133 19.64 -7.15 3.16
N LEU A 134 18.68 -6.41 3.73
CA LEU A 134 17.31 -6.34 3.18
C LEU A 134 17.31 -5.75 1.76
N GLU A 135 18.00 -4.63 1.54
CA GLU A 135 18.07 -4.03 0.20
C GLU A 135 18.66 -4.97 -0.83
N LYS A 136 19.65 -5.76 -0.42
CA LYS A 136 20.28 -6.78 -1.27
C LYS A 136 19.34 -7.94 -1.54
N HIS A 137 18.61 -8.42 -0.53
CA HIS A 137 17.65 -9.51 -0.67
C HIS A 137 16.51 -9.15 -1.63
N TYR A 138 15.95 -7.95 -1.48
CA TYR A 138 14.83 -7.45 -2.27
C TYR A 138 15.21 -6.70 -3.56
N ASP A 139 16.51 -6.64 -3.85
CA ASP A 139 17.09 -5.94 -5.00
C ASP A 139 16.57 -4.50 -5.21
N THR A 140 16.45 -3.74 -4.12
CA THR A 140 15.82 -2.41 -4.15
C THR A 140 16.70 -1.34 -4.79
N ARG A 141 17.97 -1.64 -5.07
CA ARG A 141 18.94 -0.71 -5.66
C ARG A 141 18.88 -0.64 -7.18
N HIS A 142 18.35 -1.67 -7.83
CA HIS A 142 18.31 -1.76 -9.28
C HIS A 142 16.93 -1.45 -9.89
N GLY A 143 15.92 -1.16 -9.04
CA GLY A 143 14.62 -0.62 -9.45
C GLY A 143 13.77 -1.56 -10.31
N ALA A 144 14.13 -2.85 -10.35
CA ALA A 144 13.47 -3.86 -11.17
C ALA A 144 12.43 -4.70 -10.40
N THR A 145 12.30 -4.50 -9.09
CA THR A 145 11.39 -5.26 -8.23
C THR A 145 10.23 -4.42 -7.74
N ALA A 146 9.22 -5.07 -7.13
CA ALA A 146 8.09 -4.37 -6.51
C ALA A 146 8.49 -3.52 -5.29
N TRP A 147 9.68 -3.80 -4.74
CA TRP A 147 10.26 -3.11 -3.60
C TRP A 147 11.14 -1.94 -4.04
N ASP A 148 10.99 -0.83 -3.33
CA ASP A 148 11.98 0.23 -3.29
C ASP A 148 12.40 0.44 -1.83
N ARG A 149 13.45 1.25 -1.62
CA ARG A 149 13.96 1.57 -0.29
C ARG A 149 12.87 2.14 0.62
N TRP A 150 12.01 3.02 0.10
CA TRP A 150 10.97 3.66 0.89
C TRP A 150 9.95 2.63 1.39
N LYS A 151 9.47 1.75 0.50
CA LYS A 151 8.55 0.66 0.83
C LYS A 151 9.11 -0.25 1.92
N LEU A 152 10.40 -0.62 1.84
CA LEU A 152 11.05 -1.40 2.90
C LEU A 152 11.07 -0.66 4.24
N ILE A 153 11.42 0.64 4.24
CA ILE A 153 11.43 1.45 5.45
C ILE A 153 10.05 1.50 6.10
N VAL A 154 8.99 1.78 5.31
CA VAL A 154 7.63 1.87 5.87
C VAL A 154 7.07 0.50 6.26
N GLY A 155 7.42 -0.57 5.55
CA GLY A 155 7.07 -1.94 5.93
C GLY A 155 7.68 -2.34 7.27
N CYS A 156 8.99 -2.17 7.43
CA CYS A 156 9.68 -2.42 8.70
C CYS A 156 9.12 -1.54 9.83
N ARG A 157 8.86 -0.26 9.56
CA ARG A 157 8.29 0.66 10.55
C ARG A 157 6.90 0.25 10.99
N TYR A 158 6.05 -0.21 10.06
CA TYR A 158 4.73 -0.74 10.38
C TYR A 158 4.82 -1.94 11.33
N MET A 159 5.70 -2.91 11.03
CA MET A 159 5.91 -4.09 11.89
C MET A 159 6.44 -3.71 13.28
N TYR A 160 7.40 -2.77 13.35
CA TYR A 160 7.91 -2.25 14.63
C TYR A 160 6.80 -1.60 15.46
N LEU A 161 5.98 -0.73 14.86
CA LEU A 161 4.85 -0.09 15.55
C LEU A 161 3.78 -1.09 15.98
N ASN A 162 3.67 -2.22 15.29
CA ASN A 162 2.79 -3.32 15.66
C ASN A 162 3.37 -4.22 16.77
N GLY A 163 4.56 -3.90 17.28
CA GLY A 163 5.21 -4.65 18.35
C GLY A 163 5.76 -6.01 17.90
N MET A 164 6.09 -6.16 16.62
CA MET A 164 6.72 -7.37 16.10
C MET A 164 8.21 -7.38 16.40
N PHE A 165 8.76 -8.58 16.62
CA PHE A 165 10.17 -8.85 16.89
C PHE A 165 10.74 -8.12 18.12
N ASP A 166 11.93 -8.53 18.55
CA ASP A 166 12.59 -7.94 19.72
C ASP A 166 13.57 -6.82 19.36
N ASP A 167 14.05 -6.13 20.38
CA ASP A 167 15.04 -5.05 20.22
C ASP A 167 16.35 -5.57 19.60
N ASN A 168 16.70 -6.85 19.75
CA ASN A 168 17.91 -7.41 19.16
C ASN A 168 17.83 -7.37 17.63
N LEU A 169 16.71 -7.81 17.06
CA LEU A 169 16.47 -7.76 15.62
C LEU A 169 16.48 -6.30 15.12
N TRP A 170 15.76 -5.40 15.79
CA TRP A 170 15.69 -4.00 15.36
C TRP A 170 17.03 -3.25 15.47
N ASN A 171 17.82 -3.54 16.51
CA ASN A 171 19.15 -2.97 16.68
C ASN A 171 20.13 -3.52 15.64
N ALA A 172 20.04 -4.81 15.29
CA ALA A 172 20.84 -5.40 14.22
C ALA A 172 20.51 -4.76 12.86
N LEU A 173 19.21 -4.62 12.56
CA LEU A 173 18.72 -3.98 11.35
C LEU A 173 19.25 -2.54 11.20
N LEU A 174 19.30 -1.81 12.30
CA LEU A 174 19.76 -0.41 12.38
C LEU A 174 21.20 -0.27 12.87
N THR A 175 22.04 -1.28 12.65
CA THR A 175 23.46 -1.25 13.02
C THR A 175 24.12 0.03 12.48
N PRO A 176 24.84 0.82 13.31
CA PRO A 176 25.51 2.04 12.87
C PRO A 176 26.34 1.80 11.61
N THR A 177 26.25 2.71 10.64
CA THR A 177 26.94 2.65 9.33
C THR A 177 26.44 1.58 8.34
N ASN A 178 25.56 0.65 8.75
CA ASN A 178 24.99 -0.40 7.90
C ASN A 178 23.51 -0.18 7.52
N HIS A 179 23.09 1.08 7.44
CA HIS A 179 21.76 1.47 6.99
C HIS A 179 21.78 2.90 6.40
N PRO A 180 20.87 3.23 5.48
CA PRO A 180 20.71 4.59 4.97
C PRO A 180 20.12 5.51 6.08
N SER A 181 20.37 6.82 6.00
CA SER A 181 20.00 7.76 7.07
C SER A 181 18.50 7.79 7.37
N GLU A 182 17.66 7.53 6.36
CA GLU A 182 16.21 7.49 6.46
C GLU A 182 15.70 6.30 7.29
N ALA A 183 16.42 5.17 7.27
CA ALA A 183 16.03 3.95 8.00
C ALA A 183 16.05 4.14 9.53
N LYS A 184 16.75 5.17 10.04
CA LYS A 184 16.69 5.56 11.46
C LYS A 184 15.29 5.92 11.94
N GLY A 185 14.36 6.16 11.02
CA GLY A 185 12.95 6.39 11.33
C GLY A 185 12.17 5.14 11.73
N ILE A 186 12.68 3.93 11.47
CA ILE A 186 11.94 2.67 11.67
C ILE A 186 11.51 2.48 13.13
N THR A 187 12.42 2.67 14.08
CA THR A 187 12.16 2.46 15.51
C THR A 187 11.60 3.71 16.22
N ARG A 188 11.27 4.77 15.48
CA ARG A 188 10.72 6.00 16.07
C ARG A 188 9.24 5.84 16.40
N PRO A 189 8.80 6.26 17.60
CA PRO A 189 7.40 6.34 17.94
C PRO A 189 6.60 7.12 16.89
N PHE A 190 5.40 6.66 16.61
CA PHE A 190 4.51 7.36 15.68
C PHE A 190 3.86 8.56 16.36
N LYS A 191 3.88 9.71 15.68
CA LYS A 191 3.23 10.93 16.15
C LYS A 191 2.10 11.29 15.20
N ARG A 192 0.87 11.01 15.63
CA ARG A 192 -0.36 11.23 14.84
C ARG A 192 -0.55 12.68 14.36
N SER A 193 -0.06 13.65 15.13
CA SER A 193 -0.15 15.08 14.79
C SER A 193 0.75 15.49 13.62
N GLU A 194 1.83 14.75 13.35
CA GLU A 194 2.76 15.02 12.25
C GLU A 194 2.26 14.40 10.93
N SER A 195 1.32 13.45 11.00
CA SER A 195 0.76 12.69 9.87
C SER A 195 -0.44 13.38 9.20
N ALA A 196 -1.00 14.40 9.85
CA ALA A 196 -2.13 15.19 9.32
C ALA A 196 -1.71 16.13 8.16
N TYR A 197 -0.40 16.29 7.93
CA TYR A 197 0.15 17.00 6.77
C TYR A 197 0.39 15.98 5.66
N VAL A 198 -0.67 15.67 4.91
CA VAL A 198 -0.56 14.86 3.69
C VAL A 198 -0.12 15.82 2.56
N ASN A 199 1.08 15.59 2.00
CA ASN A 199 1.51 16.20 0.74
C ASN A 199 0.78 15.56 -0.44
#